data_AF-A0A5S3YKK0-F1
#
_entry.id   AF-A0A5S3YKK0-F1
#
_cell.length_a   1.000
_cell.length_b   1.000
_cell.length_c   1.000
_cell.angle_alpha   90.00
_cell.angle_beta   90.00
_cell.angle_gamma   90.00
#
_symmetry.space_group_name_H-M   'P 1'
#
loop_
_entity.id
_entity.type
_entity.pdbx_description
1 polymer ?
#
loop_
_entity_poly.entity_id
_entity_poly.type
_entity_poly.pdbx_seq_one_letter_code
_entity_poly.pdbx_strand_id
1 'polypeptide(L)' 'MLKFIVKLHPEIAIKSKSVRKRFTKVLEKNIKMLLVRVDENVKVKNNWDNISVTSELSDEKTRLGL' A
#
# COMPACT_ATOMS: atom_id res chain seq x y z
N MET A 1 -5.72 -0.58 -15.84
CA MET A 1 -4.98 -1.23 -14.73
C MET A 1 -4.00 -0.24 -14.12
N LEU A 2 -4.20 0.11 -12.86
CA LEU A 2 -3.35 1.06 -12.13
C LEU A 2 -2.43 0.30 -11.18
N LYS A 3 -1.15 0.71 -11.15
CA LYS A 3 -0.16 0.17 -10.23
C LYS A 3 0.52 1.32 -9.50
N PHE A 4 0.36 1.35 -8.19
CA PHE A 4 1.02 2.29 -7.30
C PHE A 4 2.12 1.57 -6.54
N ILE A 5 3.24 2.27 -6.34
CA ILE A 5 4.36 1.77 -5.55
C ILE A 5 4.54 2.73 -4.38
N VAL A 6 4.23 2.26 -3.18
CA VAL A 6 4.45 2.99 -1.94
C VAL A 6 5.84 2.62 -1.44
N LYS A 7 6.77 3.57 -1.52
CA LYS A 7 8.12 3.43 -0.95
C LYS A 7 8.05 3.62 0.56
N LEU A 8 8.76 2.78 1.30
CA LEU A 8 8.85 2.91 2.75
C LEU A 8 9.76 4.09 3.12
N HIS A 9 9.39 4.82 4.17
CA HIS A 9 10.22 5.90 4.70
C HIS A 9 11.52 5.31 5.29
N PRO A 10 12.68 5.99 5.14
CA PRO A 10 13.96 5.53 5.69
C PRO A 10 13.94 5.27 7.20
N GLU A 11 13.06 5.94 7.94
CA GLU A 11 12.82 5.68 9.37
C GLU A 11 12.29 4.27 9.67
N ILE A 12 11.57 3.64 8.74
CA ILE A 12 11.08 2.25 8.85
C ILE A 12 12.17 1.29 8.37
N ALA A 13 12.93 1.69 7.34
CA ALA A 13 14.02 0.89 6.78
C ALA A 13 15.16 0.70 7.79
N ILE A 14 15.53 1.72 8.58
CA ILE A 14 16.65 1.64 9.52
C ILE A 14 16.34 0.81 10.79
N LYS A 15 15.08 0.41 11.01
CA LYS A 15 14.68 -0.37 12.19
C LYS A 15 15.05 -1.85 12.06
N SER A 16 15.06 -2.54 13.21
CA SER A 16 15.26 -3.99 13.29
C SER A 16 14.20 -4.78 12.51
N LYS A 17 14.54 -6.00 12.10
CA LYS A 17 13.67 -6.87 11.27
C LYS A 17 12.27 -7.09 11.87
N SER A 18 12.17 -7.26 13.19
CA SER A 18 10.90 -7.46 13.89
C SER A 18 10.01 -6.21 13.85
N VAL A 19 10.62 -5.03 14.10
CA VAL A 19 9.94 -3.74 14.08
C VAL A 19 9.51 -3.40 12.65
N ARG A 20 10.39 -3.59 11.66
CA ARG A 20 10.06 -3.40 10.25
C ARG A 20 8.86 -4.25 9.86
N LYS A 21 8.87 -5.55 10.15
CA LYS A 21 7.74 -6.46 9.84
C LYS A 21 6.42 -5.99 10.48
N ARG A 22 6.45 -5.55 11.74
CA ARG A 22 5.25 -5.02 12.42
C ARG A 22 4.75 -3.74 11.76
N PHE A 23 5.64 -2.79 11.47
CA PHE A 23 5.25 -1.54 10.81
C PHE A 23 4.71 -1.77 9.41
N THR A 24 5.37 -2.59 8.60
CA THR A 24 4.89 -2.86 7.24
C THR A 24 3.54 -3.57 7.26
N LYS A 25 3.29 -4.47 8.22
CA LYS A 25 1.98 -5.12 8.38
C LYS A 25 0.87 -4.15 8.79
N VAL A 26 1.17 -3.20 9.68
CA VAL A 26 0.21 -2.15 10.07
C VAL A 26 -0.08 -1.22 8.89
N LEU A 27 0.95 -0.81 8.16
CA LEU A 27 0.82 0.04 6.98
C LEU A 27 0.02 -0.65 5.88
N GLU A 28 0.32 -1.92 5.59
CA GLU A 28 -0.43 -2.75 4.64
C GLU A 28 -1.92 -2.85 5.01
N LYS A 29 -2.23 -3.12 6.29
CA LYS A 29 -3.61 -3.16 6.77
C LYS A 29 -4.31 -1.80 6.60
N ASN A 30 -3.64 -0.72 6.95
CA ASN A 30 -4.21 0.64 6.84
C ASN A 30 -4.48 1.02 5.38
N ILE A 31 -3.52 0.78 4.50
CA ILE A 31 -3.67 1.01 3.04
C ILE A 31 -4.84 0.19 2.50
N LYS A 32 -4.94 -1.09 2.87
CA LYS A 32 -6.05 -1.94 2.45
C LYS A 32 -7.41 -1.41 2.94
N MET A 33 -7.52 -1.03 4.21
CA MET A 33 -8.78 -0.50 4.77
C MET A 33 -9.23 0.79 4.10
N LEU A 34 -8.29 1.68 3.75
CA LEU A 34 -8.60 2.93 3.05
C LEU A 34 -9.01 2.66 1.60
N LEU A 35 -8.25 1.83 0.89
CA LEU A 35 -8.48 1.57 -0.52
C LEU A 35 -9.71 0.73 -0.80
N VAL A 36 -10.12 -0.18 0.11
CA VAL A 36 -11.37 -0.94 -0.02
C VAL A 36 -12.61 -0.03 -0.12
N ARG A 37 -12.57 1.17 0.46
CA ARG A 37 -13.67 2.15 0.34
C ARG A 37 -13.76 2.77 -1.06
N VAL A 38 -12.68 2.68 -1.83
CA VAL A 38 -12.56 3.28 -3.16
C VAL A 38 -12.69 2.21 -4.25
N ASP A 39 -12.09 1.04 -4.02
CA ASP A 39 -12.11 -0.11 -4.92
C ASP A 39 -12.08 -1.42 -4.10
N GLU A 40 -13.14 -2.22 -4.21
CA GLU A 40 -13.26 -3.52 -3.53
C GLU A 40 -12.24 -4.56 -4.06
N ASN A 41 -11.75 -4.40 -5.29
CA ASN A 41 -10.83 -5.34 -5.94
C ASN A 41 -9.35 -4.93 -5.83
N VAL A 42 -9.00 -4.02 -4.92
CA VAL A 42 -7.61 -3.62 -4.69
C VAL A 42 -6.77 -4.79 -4.16
N LYS A 43 -5.65 -5.06 -4.84
CA LYS A 43 -4.63 -6.02 -4.43
C LYS A 43 -3.43 -5.27 -3.87
N VAL A 44 -3.18 -5.43 -2.57
CA VAL A 44 -2.00 -4.88 -1.88
C VAL A 44 -0.99 -6.01 -1.69
N LYS A 45 0.24 -5.82 -2.18
CA LYS A 45 1.35 -6.76 -2.04
C LYS A 45 2.51 -6.09 -1.32
N ASN A 46 2.87 -6.67 -0.20
CA ASN A 46 4.03 -6.25 0.58
C ASN A 46 5.30 -6.91 0.04
N ASN A 47 6.24 -6.11 -0.43
CA ASN A 47 7.56 -6.52 -0.88
C ASN A 47 8.61 -6.10 0.17
N TRP A 48 9.83 -6.62 0.08
CA TRP A 48 10.88 -6.36 1.09
C TRP A 48 11.18 -4.86 1.31
N ASP A 49 11.10 -4.06 0.24
CA ASP A 49 11.44 -2.62 0.24
C ASP A 49 10.29 -1.70 -0.16
N ASN A 50 9.17 -2.24 -0.64
CA ASN A 50 8.04 -1.43 -1.11
C ASN A 50 6.71 -2.16 -0.95
N ILE A 51 5.63 -1.40 -0.89
CA ILE A 51 4.27 -1.93 -0.96
C ILE A 51 3.73 -1.61 -2.36
N SER A 52 3.42 -2.65 -3.12
CA SER A 52 2.80 -2.52 -4.44
C SER A 52 1.29 -2.63 -4.30
N VAL A 53 0.56 -1.64 -4.81
CA VAL A 53 -0.90 -1.64 -4.86
C VAL A 53 -1.32 -1.72 -6.31
N THR A 54 -2.13 -2.70 -6.66
CA THR A 54 -2.72 -2.86 -7.99
C THR A 54 -4.23 -2.78 -7.90
N SER A 55 -4.83 -1.96 -8.76
CA SER A 55 -6.27 -1.80 -8.91
C SER A 55 -6.67 -2.16 -10.34
N GLU A 56 -7.79 -2.86 -10.47
CA GLU A 56 -8.34 -3.28 -11.76
C GLU A 56 -9.19 -2.17 -12.39
N LEU A 57 -9.72 -1.25 -11.58
CA LEU A 57 -10.43 -0.06 -12.03
C LEU A 57 -9.46 0.97 -12.64
N SER A 58 -9.83 1.52 -13.80
CA SER A 58 -9.13 2.63 -14.46
C SER A 58 -9.96 3.91 -14.47
N ASP A 59 -10.86 4.05 -13.50
CA ASP A 59 -11.83 5.15 -13.51
C ASP A 59 -11.17 6.45 -13.05
N GLU A 60 -11.46 7.56 -13.74
CA GLU A 60 -10.81 8.86 -13.51
C GLU A 60 -11.16 9.43 -12.13
N LYS A 61 -12.35 9.07 -11.61
CA LYS A 61 -12.82 9.43 -10.25
C LYS A 61 -11.94 8.85 -9.14
N THR A 62 -11.32 7.68 -9.36
CA THR A 62 -10.42 7.04 -8.40
C THR A 62 -9.07 7.77 -8.30
N ARG A 63 -8.70 8.57 -9.31
CA ARG A 63 -7.41 9.27 -9.38
C ARG A 63 -7.42 10.65 -8.70
N LEU A 64 -8.58 11.31 -8.64
CA LEU A 64 -8.76 12.70 -8.14
C LEU A 64 -9.21 12.78 -6.68
N GLY A 65 -9.47 11.65 -6.01
CA GLY A 65 -9.92 11.58 -4.61
C GLY A 65 -8.81 11.57 -3.55
N LEU A 66 -7.60 12.02 -3.91
CA LEU A 66 -6.46 12.28 -3.02
C LEU A 66 -6.21 13.78 -2.97
#